data_AF-A0A7X7MQ69-F1
#
_entry.id   AF-A0A7X7MQ69-F1
#
_cell.length_a   1.000
_cell.length_b   1.000
_cell.length_c   1.000
_cell.angle_alpha   90.00
_cell.angle_beta   90.00
_cell.angle_gamma   90.00
#
_symmetry.space_group_name_H-M   'P 1'
#
loop_
_entity.id
_entity.type
_entity.pdbx_description
1 polymer ?
#
loop_
_entity_poly.entity_id
_entity_poly.type
_entity_poly.pdbx_seq_one_letter_code
_entity_poly.pdbx_strand_id
1 'polypeptide(L)'
;MKSSGWVVAAGVAVVVGAAGLSVAGPVVSDVRLVPRAASRTVDIYYKLTGEQAYITVAIETNALTAPAWQGVKIPDARVTRLSGDVARLTAADAVNDKHIVWNAGEDWPDVEIGEARARVTAWAAGYPPPYLVFDLGGDYQGGDYFTQHTITALGYPSAEALPHGGLTNDIYRSCLLVLRRIEAGAFMMGPRSANWGATTMRICTG
;
A
#
# COMPACT_ATOMS: atom_id res chain seq x y z
N MET A 1 34.02 10.74 12.08
CA MET A 1 33.16 10.86 10.89
C MET A 1 33.22 9.52 10.17
N LYS A 2 32.29 8.60 10.45
CA LYS A 2 32.19 7.32 9.73
C LYS A 2 31.10 7.49 8.68
N SER A 3 31.50 7.67 7.43
CA SER A 3 30.61 7.63 6.28
C SER A 3 30.30 6.16 5.99
N SER A 4 29.28 5.62 6.66
CA SER A 4 28.74 4.30 6.34
C SER A 4 27.83 4.45 5.12
N GLY A 5 28.41 4.19 3.94
CA GLY A 5 27.67 4.17 2.67
C GLY A 5 26.71 2.99 2.63
N TRP A 6 25.49 3.26 2.18
CA TRP A 6 24.44 2.26 1.96
C TRP A 6 24.82 1.42 0.73
N VAL A 7 24.68 0.10 0.81
CA VAL A 7 24.96 -0.80 -0.31
C VAL A 7 23.63 -1.25 -0.91
N VAL A 8 23.42 -0.96 -2.19
CA VAL A 8 22.16 -1.19 -2.89
C VAL A 8 22.25 -2.51 -3.67
N ALA A 9 21.33 -3.44 -3.41
CA ALA A 9 21.13 -4.63 -4.23
C ALA A 9 19.94 -4.41 -5.18
N ALA A 10 20.21 -4.36 -6.49
CA ALA A 10 19.18 -4.33 -7.51
C ALA A 10 18.59 -5.73 -7.70
N GLY A 11 17.29 -5.88 -7.44
CA GLY A 11 16.59 -7.15 -7.61
C GLY A 11 15.29 -6.98 -8.40
N VAL A 12 15.22 -7.56 -9.60
CA VAL A 12 14.00 -7.64 -10.42
C VAL A 12 12.98 -8.55 -9.73
N ALA A 13 11.89 -7.97 -9.21
CA ALA A 13 10.74 -8.72 -8.68
C ALA A 13 9.56 -8.50 -9.62
N VAL A 14 9.29 -9.49 -10.48
CA VAL A 14 8.01 -9.58 -11.20
C VAL A 14 7.04 -10.30 -10.27
N VAL A 15 6.04 -9.59 -9.76
CA VAL A 15 4.93 -10.20 -8.99
C VAL A 15 3.67 -10.01 -9.79
N VAL A 16 3.17 -11.11 -10.35
CA VAL A 16 1.85 -11.21 -10.96
C VAL A 16 0.89 -11.77 -9.91
N GLY A 17 -0.20 -11.07 -9.62
CA GLY A 17 -1.36 -11.58 -8.88
C GLY A 17 -2.55 -10.66 -9.13
N ALA A 18 -3.79 -11.09 -9.40
CA ALA A 18 -4.40 -12.41 -9.31
C ALA A 18 -5.15 -12.77 -10.61
N ALA A 19 -5.36 -14.06 -10.84
CA ALA A 19 -6.04 -14.61 -12.00
C ALA A 19 -7.53 -14.21 -12.05
N GLY A 20 -7.95 -13.66 -13.19
CA GLY A 20 -9.34 -13.39 -13.52
C GLY A 20 -9.45 -12.82 -14.94
N LEU A 21 -9.71 -13.70 -15.91
CA LEU A 21 -9.99 -13.47 -17.34
C LEU A 21 -9.00 -12.59 -18.13
N SER A 22 -8.60 -13.10 -19.29
CA SER A 22 -7.55 -12.56 -20.16
C SER A 22 -7.87 -11.17 -20.74
N VAL A 23 -7.58 -10.14 -19.96
CA VAL A 23 -7.25 -8.77 -20.39
C VAL A 23 -5.90 -8.46 -19.73
N ALA A 24 -4.98 -7.79 -20.43
CA ALA A 24 -3.66 -7.49 -19.92
C ALA A 24 -3.74 -6.67 -18.61
N GLY A 25 -3.59 -7.34 -17.46
CA GLY A 25 -3.62 -6.71 -16.15
C GLY A 25 -2.44 -5.74 -15.95
N PRO A 26 -2.46 -4.91 -14.89
CA PRO A 26 -1.38 -3.97 -14.62
C PRO A 26 -0.07 -4.71 -14.33
N VAL A 27 0.99 -4.32 -15.02
CA VAL A 27 2.32 -4.92 -14.88
C VAL A 27 3.30 -3.89 -14.35
N VAL A 28 3.95 -4.23 -13.23
CA VAL A 28 5.04 -3.44 -12.65
C VAL A 28 6.37 -4.05 -13.05
N SER A 29 7.27 -3.22 -13.57
CA SER A 29 8.63 -3.60 -13.96
C SER A 29 9.65 -2.54 -13.55
N ASP A 30 10.94 -2.88 -13.69
CA ASP A 30 12.08 -1.97 -13.44
C ASP A 30 12.06 -1.29 -12.07
N VAL A 31 11.66 -2.03 -11.02
CA VAL A 31 11.65 -1.49 -9.65
C VAL A 31 13.08 -1.23 -9.18
N ARG A 32 13.40 0.05 -8.96
CA ARG A 32 14.67 0.51 -8.41
C ARG A 32 14.43 1.30 -7.13
N LEU A 33 15.25 1.02 -6.13
CA LEU A 33 15.27 1.74 -4.86
C LEU A 33 16.57 2.53 -4.80
N VAL A 34 16.46 3.84 -4.69
CA VAL A 34 17.58 4.79 -4.68
C VAL A 34 17.54 5.58 -3.37
N PRO A 35 18.45 5.33 -2.42
CA PRO A 35 18.53 6.16 -1.23
C PRO A 35 19.03 7.55 -1.61
N ARG A 36 18.42 8.60 -1.07
CA ARG A 36 18.84 9.97 -1.31
C ARG A 36 20.02 10.32 -0.42
N ALA A 37 21.14 10.67 -1.03
CA ALA A 37 22.39 10.94 -0.34
C ALA A 37 22.21 11.97 0.79
N ALA A 38 22.83 11.69 1.95
CA ALA A 38 22.77 12.51 3.17
C ALA A 38 21.37 12.72 3.79
N SER A 39 20.36 11.96 3.36
CA SER A 39 19.03 11.96 3.94
C SER A 39 18.56 10.53 4.22
N ARG A 40 17.73 10.33 5.25
CA ARG A 40 17.09 9.03 5.54
C ARG A 40 15.83 8.80 4.68
N THR A 41 15.86 9.32 3.46
CA THR A 41 14.74 9.27 2.50
C THR A 41 15.14 8.38 1.33
N VAL A 42 14.18 7.60 0.86
CA VAL A 42 14.36 6.59 -0.18
C VAL A 42 13.42 6.90 -1.33
N ASP A 43 14.00 7.06 -2.52
CA ASP A 43 13.29 7.27 -3.78
C ASP A 43 13.12 5.90 -4.48
N ILE A 44 11.88 5.47 -4.69
CA ILE A 44 11.52 4.21 -5.34
C ILE A 44 10.94 4.56 -6.71
N TYR A 45 11.54 4.02 -7.77
CA TYR A 45 11.02 4.16 -9.12
C TYR A 45 10.58 2.82 -9.67
N TYR A 46 9.55 2.85 -10.50
CA TYR A 46 9.04 1.68 -11.19
C TYR A 46 8.35 2.11 -12.48
N LYS A 47 8.21 1.17 -13.43
CA LYS A 47 7.36 1.36 -14.60
C LYS A 47 6.05 0.62 -14.41
N LEU A 48 4.95 1.25 -14.82
CA LEU A 48 3.62 0.67 -14.80
C LEU A 48 3.12 0.58 -16.24
N THR A 49 2.84 -0.62 -16.71
CA THR A 49 2.30 -0.87 -18.06
C THR A 49 0.99 -1.62 -18.01
N GLY A 50 0.23 -1.60 -19.11
CA GLY A 50 -1.11 -2.21 -19.18
C GLY A 50 -2.19 -1.22 -18.77
N GLU A 51 -2.79 -1.44 -17.61
CA GLU A 51 -3.94 -0.67 -17.10
C GLU A 51 -3.57 0.22 -15.91
N GLN A 52 -4.42 1.21 -15.62
CA GLN A 52 -4.36 1.95 -14.35
C GLN A 52 -4.54 1.01 -13.15
N ALA A 53 -3.81 1.28 -12.07
CA ALA A 53 -3.79 0.41 -10.90
C ALA A 53 -3.59 1.20 -9.60
N TYR A 54 -4.10 0.65 -8.50
CA TYR A 54 -3.70 1.07 -7.17
C TYR A 54 -2.35 0.49 -6.85
N ILE A 55 -1.43 1.33 -6.41
CA ILE A 55 -0.05 0.93 -6.15
C ILE A 55 0.19 0.87 -4.64
N THR A 56 0.65 -0.29 -4.18
CA THR A 56 1.05 -0.52 -2.79
C THR A 56 2.51 -0.93 -2.75
N VAL A 57 3.23 -0.54 -1.71
CA VAL A 57 4.65 -0.84 -1.56
C VAL A 57 4.89 -1.55 -0.24
N ALA A 58 5.67 -2.62 -0.29
CA ALA A 58 6.29 -3.23 0.87
C ALA A 58 7.82 -3.11 0.72
N ILE A 59 8.53 -2.93 1.83
CA ILE A 59 9.99 -2.92 1.84
C ILE A 59 10.45 -4.22 2.50
N GLU A 60 11.43 -4.87 1.90
CA GLU A 60 12.10 -6.05 2.43
C GLU A 60 13.56 -5.71 2.77
N THR A 61 14.09 -6.28 3.83
CA THR A 61 15.52 -6.20 4.19
C THR A 61 16.15 -7.59 4.16
N ASN A 62 17.47 -7.64 3.98
CA ASN A 62 18.21 -8.88 4.13
C ASN A 62 18.10 -9.39 5.59
N ALA A 63 17.96 -10.71 5.76
CA ALA A 63 18.33 -11.32 7.02
C ALA A 63 19.85 -11.24 7.13
N LEU A 64 20.39 -10.96 8.32
CA LEU A 64 21.80 -10.79 8.64
C LEU A 64 22.73 -11.99 8.31
N THR A 65 22.28 -13.00 7.55
CA THR A 65 23.11 -14.16 7.20
C THR A 65 22.76 -14.72 5.81
N ALA A 66 23.76 -14.72 4.94
CA ALA A 66 23.78 -15.16 3.53
C ALA A 66 23.53 -16.69 3.38
N PRO A 67 23.13 -17.22 2.20
CA PRO A 67 23.60 -16.80 0.87
C PRO A 67 22.52 -16.41 -0.16
N ALA A 68 21.25 -16.31 0.23
CA ALA A 68 20.16 -15.87 -0.65
C ALA A 68 19.34 -14.77 0.04
N TRP A 69 18.84 -13.80 -0.74
CA TRP A 69 17.95 -12.75 -0.24
C TRP A 69 16.73 -13.40 0.45
N GLN A 70 16.68 -13.34 1.79
CA GLN A 70 15.57 -13.90 2.57
C GLN A 70 14.36 -12.96 2.69
N GLY A 71 14.42 -11.75 2.10
CA GLY A 71 13.24 -10.90 1.88
C GLY A 71 12.38 -10.70 3.12
N VAL A 72 12.99 -10.40 4.27
CA VAL A 72 12.22 -10.19 5.49
C VAL A 72 11.45 -8.88 5.34
N LYS A 73 10.13 -8.99 5.28
CA LYS A 73 9.23 -7.84 5.13
C LYS A 73 9.33 -6.95 6.38
N ILE A 74 9.62 -5.66 6.17
CA ILE A 74 9.49 -4.64 7.19
C ILE A 74 8.02 -4.57 7.61
N PRO A 75 7.70 -4.50 8.93
CA PRO A 75 6.33 -4.33 9.38
C PRO A 75 5.66 -3.12 8.72
N ASP A 76 4.40 -3.27 8.28
CA ASP A 76 3.68 -2.22 7.56
C ASP A 76 3.53 -0.92 8.39
N ALA A 77 3.47 -1.06 9.72
CA ALA A 77 3.49 0.06 10.68
C ALA A 77 4.78 0.91 10.67
N ARG A 78 5.83 0.46 9.97
CA ARG A 78 7.12 1.15 9.78
C ARG A 78 7.32 1.60 8.33
N VAL A 79 6.28 1.53 7.50
CA VAL A 79 6.28 2.01 6.11
C VAL A 79 4.99 2.81 5.88
N THR A 80 4.83 3.91 6.61
CA THR A 80 3.60 4.71 6.62
C THR A 80 3.78 6.09 5.99
N ARG A 81 5.00 6.63 6.01
CA ARG A 81 5.36 7.93 5.42
C ARG A 81 5.77 7.76 3.96
N LEU A 82 4.81 7.31 3.17
CA LEU A 82 4.93 7.17 1.71
C LEU A 82 4.26 8.37 1.02
N SER A 83 4.87 8.86 -0.05
CA SER A 83 4.32 9.93 -0.89
C SER A 83 4.62 9.67 -2.37
N GLY A 84 3.92 10.37 -3.27
CA GLY A 84 4.04 10.17 -4.73
C GLY A 84 2.93 9.29 -5.30
N ASP A 85 3.29 8.39 -6.21
CA ASP A 85 2.37 7.48 -6.92
C ASP A 85 1.94 6.26 -6.09
N VAL A 86 1.64 6.46 -4.80
CA VAL A 86 1.33 5.40 -3.84
C VAL A 86 -0.05 5.58 -3.24
N ALA A 87 -0.71 4.47 -2.93
CA ALA A 87 -2.07 4.40 -2.43
C ALA A 87 -3.16 4.99 -3.35
N ARG A 88 -2.81 5.71 -4.42
CA ARG A 88 -3.78 6.25 -5.38
C ARG A 88 -3.87 5.39 -6.64
N LEU A 89 -4.98 5.56 -7.36
CA LEU A 89 -5.13 5.01 -8.70
C LEU A 89 -4.18 5.77 -9.65
N THR A 90 -3.19 5.06 -10.19
CA THR A 90 -2.14 5.64 -11.04
C THR A 90 -2.30 5.13 -12.47
N ALA A 91 -2.29 6.05 -13.43
CA ALA A 91 -2.34 5.71 -14.85
C ALA A 91 -1.06 4.98 -15.30
N ALA A 92 -1.22 3.96 -16.15
CA ALA A 92 -0.09 3.27 -16.76
C ALA A 92 0.70 4.23 -17.67
N ASP A 93 2.01 4.12 -17.61
CA ASP A 93 2.95 4.88 -18.42
C ASP A 93 4.15 3.99 -18.74
N ALA A 94 4.23 3.57 -20.01
CA ALA A 94 5.31 2.71 -20.50
C ALA A 94 6.61 3.49 -20.77
N VAL A 95 6.54 4.82 -20.79
CA VAL A 95 7.67 5.68 -21.19
C VAL A 95 8.36 6.26 -19.95
N ASN A 96 7.59 6.81 -19.01
CA ASN A 96 8.15 7.47 -17.83
C ASN A 96 8.09 6.58 -16.59
N ASP A 97 9.17 6.62 -15.82
CA ASP A 97 9.20 5.99 -14.50
C ASP A 97 8.25 6.74 -13.54
N LYS A 98 7.42 5.97 -12.84
CA LYS A 98 6.65 6.46 -11.69
C LYS A 98 7.53 6.53 -10.46
N HIS A 99 7.16 7.38 -9.52
CA HIS A 99 8.02 7.74 -8.40
C HIS A 99 7.26 7.72 -7.08
N ILE A 100 7.82 7.01 -6.12
CA ILE A 100 7.34 6.92 -4.74
C ILE A 100 8.49 7.33 -3.83
N VAL A 101 8.22 8.20 -2.88
CA VAL A 101 9.18 8.64 -1.89
C VAL A 101 8.78 8.07 -0.54
N TRP A 102 9.69 7.34 0.09
CA TRP A 102 9.55 6.83 1.44
C TRP A 102 10.50 7.55 2.39
N ASN A 103 9.98 8.11 3.48
CA ASN A 103 10.80 8.69 4.53
C ASN A 103 11.09 7.68 5.65
N ALA A 104 12.14 6.88 5.46
CA ALA A 104 12.57 5.86 6.42
C ALA A 104 13.05 6.48 7.75
N GLY A 105 13.60 7.70 7.74
CA GLY A 105 14.14 8.35 8.94
C GLY A 105 13.10 8.68 10.01
N GLU A 106 11.89 9.01 9.58
CA GLU A 106 10.76 9.30 10.47
C GLU A 106 10.00 8.03 10.86
N ASP A 107 9.81 7.12 9.90
CA ASP A 107 9.09 5.86 10.14
C ASP A 107 9.88 4.89 11.03
N TRP A 108 11.21 4.90 10.89
CA TRP A 108 12.09 3.99 11.60
C TRP A 108 13.42 4.65 12.00
N PRO A 109 13.41 5.56 13.00
CA PRO A 109 14.58 6.35 13.37
C PRO A 109 15.74 5.54 13.97
N ASP A 110 15.44 4.38 14.55
CA ASP A 110 16.38 3.57 15.35
C ASP A 110 17.21 2.56 14.52
N VAL A 111 16.89 2.38 13.23
CA VAL A 111 17.53 1.36 12.40
C VAL A 111 18.11 1.99 11.13
N GLU A 112 19.42 1.80 10.94
CA GLU A 112 20.07 2.04 9.65
C GLU A 112 19.87 0.81 8.77
N ILE A 113 19.18 1.00 7.65
CA ILE A 113 18.88 -0.08 6.73
C ILE A 113 20.09 -0.26 5.80
N GLY A 114 20.84 -1.35 5.96
CA GLY A 114 22.04 -1.60 5.16
C GLY A 114 21.73 -1.97 3.70
N GLU A 115 20.87 -2.97 3.50
CA GLU A 115 20.37 -3.41 2.19
C GLU A 115 18.84 -3.55 2.25
N ALA A 116 18.13 -2.87 1.35
CA ALA A 116 16.68 -2.96 1.22
C ALA A 116 16.24 -3.13 -0.23
N ARG A 117 15.13 -3.83 -0.41
CA ARG A 117 14.45 -4.04 -1.68
C ARG A 117 13.00 -3.58 -1.58
N ALA A 118 12.56 -2.76 -2.53
CA ALA A 118 11.15 -2.42 -2.66
C ALA A 118 10.40 -3.53 -3.42
N ARG A 119 9.28 -3.96 -2.86
CA ARG A 119 8.29 -4.82 -3.50
C ARG A 119 7.05 -3.97 -3.79
N VAL A 120 6.94 -3.52 -5.03
CA VAL A 120 5.79 -2.75 -5.52
C VAL A 120 4.74 -3.73 -6.04
N THR A 121 3.52 -3.62 -5.55
CA THR A 121 2.37 -4.45 -5.96
C THR A 121 1.30 -3.56 -6.57
N ALA A 122 0.92 -3.85 -7.81
CA ALA A 122 -0.17 -3.19 -8.50
C ALA A 122 -1.46 -3.98 -8.37
N TRP A 123 -2.56 -3.28 -8.09
CA TRP A 123 -3.90 -3.81 -7.94
C TRP A 123 -4.80 -3.21 -9.01
N ALA A 124 -5.50 -4.04 -9.77
CA ALA A 124 -6.42 -3.57 -10.81
C ALA A 124 -7.52 -2.67 -10.20
N ALA A 125 -8.04 -1.71 -10.97
CA ALA A 125 -9.09 -0.81 -10.52
C ALA A 125 -10.35 -1.55 -10.02
N GLY A 126 -10.70 -2.67 -10.68
CA GLY A 126 -11.82 -3.53 -10.29
C GLY A 126 -11.55 -4.46 -9.10
N TYR A 127 -10.31 -4.57 -8.64
CA TYR A 127 -9.93 -5.37 -7.47
C TYR A 127 -8.97 -4.59 -6.58
N PRO A 128 -9.47 -3.54 -5.89
CA PRO A 128 -8.65 -2.64 -5.10
C PRO A 128 -8.02 -3.34 -3.89
N PRO A 129 -6.98 -2.74 -3.26
CA PRO A 129 -6.35 -3.27 -2.06
C PRO A 129 -7.33 -3.54 -0.90
N PRO A 130 -6.94 -4.34 0.10
CA PRO A 130 -7.82 -4.75 1.19
C PRO A 130 -8.42 -3.61 2.02
N TYR A 131 -7.76 -2.44 2.08
CA TYR A 131 -8.26 -1.25 2.75
C TYR A 131 -8.36 -0.10 1.76
N LEU A 132 -9.49 0.60 1.77
CA LEU A 132 -9.72 1.84 1.03
C LEU A 132 -10.06 2.95 2.01
N VAL A 133 -9.50 4.12 1.82
CA VAL A 133 -9.76 5.30 2.63
C VAL A 133 -10.30 6.38 1.72
N PHE A 134 -11.45 6.93 2.08
CA PHE A 134 -12.04 8.09 1.46
C PHE A 134 -11.91 9.27 2.40
N ASP A 135 -11.46 10.39 1.89
CA ASP A 135 -11.49 11.65 2.63
C ASP A 135 -12.90 12.25 2.58
N LEU A 136 -13.57 12.31 3.73
CA LEU A 136 -14.89 12.93 3.88
C LEU A 136 -14.77 14.42 4.22
N GLY A 137 -13.59 14.86 4.67
CA GLY A 137 -13.32 16.21 5.15
C GLY A 137 -12.78 17.14 4.09
N GLY A 138 -12.89 16.76 2.81
CA GLY A 138 -12.33 17.49 1.67
C GLY A 138 -12.47 18.99 1.84
N ASP A 139 -11.32 19.69 1.81
CA ASP A 139 -11.12 21.13 1.99
C ASP A 139 -12.41 21.90 2.32
N TYR A 140 -12.84 21.86 3.59
CA TYR A 140 -14.00 22.63 4.06
C TYR A 140 -13.61 24.11 4.18
N GLN A 141 -13.26 24.74 3.06
CA GLN A 141 -13.17 26.18 2.93
C GLN A 141 -14.58 26.72 2.71
N GLY A 142 -15.28 26.92 3.84
CA GLY A 142 -16.59 27.54 4.01
C GLY A 142 -17.39 27.93 2.74
N GLY A 143 -18.52 27.25 2.53
CA GLY A 143 -19.73 27.97 2.09
C GLY A 143 -20.56 27.37 0.97
N ASP A 144 -20.12 26.32 0.27
CA ASP A 144 -20.93 25.77 -0.83
C ASP A 144 -20.94 24.24 -0.85
N TYR A 145 -22.09 23.66 -0.46
CA TYR A 145 -22.34 22.22 -0.34
C TYR A 145 -22.29 21.47 -1.70
N PHE A 146 -22.22 22.19 -2.82
CA PHE A 146 -22.27 21.63 -4.18
C PHE A 146 -20.97 21.81 -4.98
N THR A 147 -19.92 22.37 -4.38
CA THR A 147 -18.61 22.38 -5.05
C THR A 147 -18.14 20.93 -5.20
N GLN A 148 -17.79 20.52 -6.42
CA GLN A 148 -17.38 19.15 -6.73
C GLN A 148 -16.14 18.76 -5.90
N HIS A 149 -16.37 18.18 -4.73
CA HIS A 149 -15.32 17.57 -3.94
C HIS A 149 -14.94 16.26 -4.63
N THR A 150 -13.78 16.24 -5.27
CA THR A 150 -13.22 15.01 -5.84
C THR A 150 -12.80 14.09 -4.69
N ILE A 151 -13.72 13.23 -4.25
CA ILE A 151 -13.43 12.21 -3.25
C ILE A 151 -12.44 11.22 -3.87
N THR A 152 -11.20 11.28 -3.41
CA THR A 152 -10.14 10.38 -3.90
C THR A 152 -10.08 9.15 -3.01
N ALA A 153 -10.12 7.97 -3.62
CA ALA A 153 -9.95 6.71 -2.91
C ALA A 153 -8.46 6.39 -2.74
N LEU A 154 -8.02 6.17 -1.50
CA LEU A 154 -6.66 5.77 -1.16
C LEU A 154 -6.64 4.29 -0.73
N GLY A 155 -5.94 3.42 -1.46
CA GLY A 155 -5.80 2.00 -1.23
C GLY A 155 -4.55 1.62 -0.44
N TYR A 156 -4.73 0.88 0.65
CA TYR A 156 -3.67 0.41 1.55
C TYR A 156 -3.65 -1.12 1.66
N PRO A 157 -2.46 -1.73 1.84
CA PRO A 157 -2.32 -3.18 1.94
C PRO A 157 -2.82 -3.75 3.28
N SER A 158 -2.81 -2.97 4.35
CA SER A 158 -3.21 -3.38 5.71
C SER A 158 -3.67 -2.19 6.56
N ALA A 159 -4.31 -2.46 7.70
CA ALA A 159 -4.73 -1.42 8.65
C ALA A 159 -3.54 -0.74 9.35
N GLU A 160 -2.39 -1.42 9.42
CA GLU A 160 -1.16 -0.91 10.02
C GLU A 160 -0.38 0.01 9.07
N ALA A 161 -0.56 -0.18 7.75
CA ALA A 161 -0.01 0.70 6.72
C ALA A 161 -0.70 2.07 6.65
N LEU A 162 -1.78 2.26 7.42
CA LEU A 162 -2.49 3.53 7.49
C LEU A 162 -1.61 4.59 8.20
N PRO A 163 -1.48 5.80 7.63
CA PRO A 163 -0.76 6.90 8.25
C PRO A 163 -1.19 7.23 9.69
N HIS A 164 -0.32 7.95 10.42
CA HIS A 164 -0.61 8.52 11.75
C HIS A 164 -1.01 7.53 12.85
N GLY A 165 -0.51 6.29 12.80
CA GLY A 165 -0.82 5.25 13.79
C GLY A 165 -2.07 4.43 13.48
N GLY A 166 -2.58 4.55 12.25
CA GLY A 166 -3.71 3.79 11.72
C GLY A 166 -5.02 4.01 12.45
N LEU A 167 -5.86 2.97 12.53
CA LEU A 167 -7.24 3.04 13.04
C LEU A 167 -7.38 3.51 14.50
N THR A 168 -6.28 3.64 15.23
CA THR A 168 -6.27 4.22 16.59
C THR A 168 -6.41 5.74 16.59
N ASN A 169 -6.14 6.39 15.45
CA ASN A 169 -6.24 7.83 15.31
C ASN A 169 -7.69 8.25 15.03
N ASP A 170 -8.16 9.27 15.74
CA ASP A 170 -9.52 9.79 15.63
C ASP A 170 -9.85 10.38 14.25
N ILE A 171 -8.83 10.77 13.46
CA ILE A 171 -9.02 11.24 12.08
C ILE A 171 -9.78 10.20 11.24
N TYR A 172 -9.56 8.90 11.46
CA TYR A 172 -10.26 7.80 10.78
C TYR A 172 -11.68 7.52 11.30
N ARG A 173 -12.12 8.27 12.31
CA ARG A 173 -13.49 8.21 12.87
C ARG A 173 -14.27 9.48 12.59
N SER A 174 -13.58 10.61 12.43
CA SER A 174 -14.21 11.93 12.26
C SER A 174 -14.20 12.43 10.81
N CYS A 175 -13.10 12.22 10.08
CA CYS A 175 -12.86 12.91 8.80
C CYS A 175 -12.59 11.95 7.64
N LEU A 176 -12.13 10.73 7.92
CA LEU A 176 -11.86 9.72 6.89
C LEU A 176 -12.80 8.53 7.05
N LEU A 177 -13.33 8.03 5.92
CA LEU A 177 -14.08 6.77 5.87
C LEU A 177 -13.15 5.66 5.43
N VAL A 178 -12.92 4.68 6.32
CA VAL A 178 -12.14 3.48 6.00
C VAL A 178 -13.08 2.33 5.64
N LEU A 179 -12.96 1.83 4.42
CA LEU A 179 -13.59 0.59 3.97
C LEU A 179 -12.58 -0.55 4.02
N ARG A 180 -13.02 -1.70 4.51
CA ARG A 180 -12.27 -2.95 4.44
C ARG A 180 -12.95 -3.88 3.46
N ARG A 181 -12.18 -4.44 2.53
CA ARG A 181 -12.65 -5.50 1.64
C ARG A 181 -12.94 -6.76 2.46
N ILE A 182 -14.15 -7.29 2.28
CA ILE A 182 -14.56 -8.57 2.85
C ILE A 182 -14.55 -9.58 1.71
N GLU A 183 -13.70 -10.59 1.83
CA GLU A 183 -13.65 -11.67 0.85
C GLU A 183 -14.93 -12.48 0.87
N ALA A 184 -15.28 -13.06 -0.27
CA ALA A 184 -16.40 -13.99 -0.34
C ALA A 184 -16.19 -15.18 0.59
N GLY A 185 -17.27 -15.61 1.23
CA GLY A 185 -17.21 -16.61 2.28
C GLY A 185 -18.55 -16.80 2.97
N ALA A 186 -18.55 -17.61 4.01
CA ALA A 186 -19.72 -17.82 4.85
C ALA A 186 -19.37 -17.52 6.30
N PHE A 187 -20.27 -16.88 7.01
CA PHE A 187 -20.14 -16.67 8.44
C PHE A 187 -21.48 -16.97 9.13
N MET A 188 -21.38 -17.38 10.39
CA MET A 188 -22.56 -17.60 11.23
C MET A 188 -23.01 -16.25 11.78
N MET A 189 -24.24 -15.86 11.45
CA MET A 189 -24.86 -14.65 11.98
C MET A 189 -25.85 -15.03 13.10
N GLY A 190 -25.76 -14.29 14.20
CA GLY A 190 -26.59 -14.52 15.40
C GLY A 190 -25.86 -15.29 16.51
N PRO A 191 -26.44 -15.32 17.72
CA PRO A 191 -25.86 -16.02 18.85
C PRO A 191 -25.87 -17.54 18.63
N ARG A 192 -24.86 -18.24 19.13
CA ARG A 192 -24.79 -19.71 19.15
C ARG A 192 -25.70 -20.37 20.20
N SER A 193 -26.57 -19.61 20.85
CA SER A 193 -27.48 -20.14 21.88
C SER A 193 -28.60 -20.96 21.25
N ALA A 194 -28.91 -22.12 21.81
CA ALA A 194 -29.96 -23.04 21.34
C ALA A 194 -31.36 -22.41 21.17
N ASN A 195 -31.60 -21.25 21.79
CA ASN A 195 -32.91 -20.60 21.83
C ASN A 195 -33.11 -19.55 20.74
N TRP A 196 -32.11 -19.26 19.92
CA TRP A 196 -32.15 -18.26 18.86
C TRP A 196 -31.41 -18.80 17.65
N GLY A 197 -32.13 -19.04 16.55
CA GLY A 197 -31.57 -19.72 15.37
C GLY A 197 -30.36 -18.99 14.79
N ALA A 198 -29.22 -19.67 14.73
CA ALA A 198 -28.07 -19.20 13.97
C ALA A 198 -28.34 -19.39 12.47
N THR A 199 -28.17 -18.33 11.69
CA THR A 199 -28.36 -18.39 10.23
C THR A 199 -27.01 -18.30 9.54
N THR A 200 -26.73 -19.23 8.62
CA THR A 200 -25.54 -19.15 7.76
C THR A 200 -25.77 -18.07 6.71
N MET A 201 -25.04 -16.97 6.82
CA MET A 201 -25.02 -15.94 5.78
C MET A 201 -23.87 -16.21 4.80
N ARG A 202 -24.16 -16.14 3.51
CA ARG A 202 -23.17 -16.26 2.43
C ARG A 202 -22.89 -14.90 1.82
N ILE A 203 -21.62 -14.60 1.65
CA ILE A 203 -21.10 -13.48 0.87
C ILE A 203 -20.63 -14.09 -0.45
N CYS A 204 -21.37 -13.84 -1.53
CA CYS A 204 -21.00 -14.29 -2.86
C CYS A 204 -20.12 -13.23 -3.54
N THR A 205 -19.15 -13.67 -4.36
CA THR A 205 -18.55 -12.79 -5.38
C THR A 205 -19.58 -12.53 -6.47
N GLY A 206 -19.83 -11.26 -6.78
CA GLY A 206 -20.62 -10.83 -7.95
C GLY A 206 -19.81 -10.87 -9.24
#